data_AF-A0A925ECW7-F1
#
_entry.id   AF-A0A925ECW7-F1
#
_cell.length_a   1.000
_cell.length_b   1.000
_cell.length_c   1.000
_cell.angle_alpha   90.00
_cell.angle_beta   90.00
_cell.angle_gamma   90.00
#
_symmetry.space_group_name_H-M   'P 1'
#
loop_
_entity.id
_entity.type
_entity.pdbx_description
1 polymer ?
#
loop_
_entity_poly.entity_id
_entity_poly.type
_entity_poly.pdbx_seq_one_letter_code
_entity_poly.pdbx_strand_id
1 'polypeptide(L)'
;MVCLGNICRSPLAEGILQDKAFSAGLTWSVESAGTNSYHTGQPPHPLSQKVAKLNGIDICSQRARRFMASDFEIYDKIYALAGDVLDEMRRIAKDKFDPLKASLLLEELYPG
;
A
#
# COMPACT_ATOMS: atom_id res chain seq x y z
N MET A 1 -2.00 -1.48 -0.79
CA MET A 1 -1.57 -0.66 0.37
C MET A 1 -1.32 0.78 -0.06
N VAL A 2 -1.83 1.80 0.64
CA VAL A 2 -1.68 3.21 0.23
C VAL A 2 -1.14 4.07 1.37
N CYS A 3 -0.12 4.87 1.07
CA CYS A 3 0.36 5.93 1.96
C CYS A 3 0.54 7.25 1.19
N LEU A 4 1.16 8.25 1.81
CA LEU A 4 1.38 9.54 1.16
C LEU A 4 2.32 9.45 -0.07
N GLY A 5 3.54 8.95 0.12
CA GLY A 5 4.62 9.04 -0.89
C GLY A 5 5.14 7.71 -1.46
N ASN A 6 4.62 6.58 -1.00
CA ASN A 6 4.96 5.23 -1.49
C ASN A 6 6.45 4.85 -1.51
N ILE A 7 7.23 5.39 -0.57
CA ILE A 7 8.66 5.03 -0.42
C ILE A 7 9.01 4.39 0.93
N CYS A 8 8.23 4.61 1.99
CA CYS A 8 8.57 4.08 3.33
C CYS A 8 7.52 3.07 3.83
N ARG A 9 6.35 3.57 4.24
CA ARG A 9 5.32 2.79 4.95
C ARG A 9 4.64 1.75 4.05
N SER A 10 4.12 2.16 2.89
CA SER A 10 3.36 1.25 2.02
C SER A 10 4.23 0.21 1.30
N PRO A 11 5.49 0.48 0.89
CA PRO A 11 6.41 -0.56 0.42
C PRO A 11 6.71 -1.65 1.45
N LEU A 12 6.92 -1.26 2.71
CA LEU A 12 7.10 -2.21 3.81
C LEU A 12 5.84 -3.07 4.00
N ALA A 13 4.66 -2.45 4.03
CA ALA A 13 3.41 -3.17 4.17
C ALA A 13 3.15 -4.15 2.99
N GLU A 14 3.50 -3.76 1.77
CA GLU A 14 3.46 -4.63 0.59
C GLU A 14 4.38 -5.84 0.77
N GLY A 15 5.67 -5.61 1.03
CA GLY A 15 6.63 -6.71 1.15
C GLY A 15 6.30 -7.69 2.28
N ILE A 16 5.86 -7.17 3.43
CA ILE A 16 5.44 -8.01 4.56
C ILE A 16 4.19 -8.83 4.22
N LEU A 17 3.19 -8.24 3.56
CA LEU A 17 1.97 -8.97 3.23
C LEU A 17 2.21 -10.00 2.11
N GLN A 18 3.05 -9.68 1.12
CA GLN A 18 3.49 -10.62 0.09
C GLN A 18 4.16 -11.85 0.71
N ASP A 19 5.14 -11.65 1.60
CA ASP A 19 5.85 -12.72 2.28
C ASP A 19 4.92 -13.61 3.13
N LYS A 20 3.99 -12.98 3.88
CA LYS A 20 2.99 -13.70 4.68
C LYS A 20 2.01 -14.48 3.83
N ALA A 21 1.50 -13.89 2.74
CA ALA A 21 0.58 -14.56 1.83
C ALA A 21 1.26 -15.77 1.17
N PHE A 22 2.50 -15.61 0.70
CA PHE A 22 3.30 -16.69 0.14
C PHE A 22 3.53 -17.82 1.16
N SER A 23 3.94 -17.47 2.38
CA SER A 23 4.17 -18.44 3.46
C SER A 23 2.90 -19.20 3.87
N ALA A 24 1.73 -18.57 3.73
CA ALA A 24 0.43 -19.18 3.98
C ALA A 24 -0.13 -19.97 2.77
N GLY A 25 0.58 -20.03 1.64
CA GLY A 25 0.12 -20.69 0.42
C GLY A 25 -1.02 -19.95 -0.30
N LEU A 26 -1.18 -18.65 -0.06
CA LEU A 26 -2.21 -17.81 -0.66
C LEU A 26 -1.70 -17.20 -1.98
N THR A 27 -2.52 -17.29 -3.03
CA THR A 27 -2.21 -16.74 -4.36
C THR A 27 -2.70 -15.30 -4.50
N TRP A 28 -2.35 -14.44 -3.56
CA TRP A 28 -2.78 -13.04 -3.56
C TRP A 28 -1.84 -12.15 -4.37
N SER A 29 -2.41 -11.21 -5.13
CA SER A 29 -1.67 -10.09 -5.71
C SER A 29 -1.68 -8.93 -4.71
N VAL A 30 -0.50 -8.45 -4.34
CA VAL A 30 -0.35 -7.37 -3.35
C VAL A 30 0.57 -6.32 -3.94
N GLU A 31 0.09 -5.07 -3.96
CA GLU A 31 0.86 -3.91 -4.40
C GLU A 31 0.67 -2.72 -3.45
N SER A 32 1.54 -1.72 -3.60
CA SER A 32 1.43 -0.44 -2.93
C SER A 32 1.40 0.77 -3.86
N ALA A 33 0.83 1.86 -3.36
CA ALA A 33 0.71 3.14 -4.05
C ALA A 33 0.84 4.33 -3.10
N GLY A 34 0.98 5.52 -3.67
CA GLY A 34 1.08 6.81 -3.00
C GLY A 34 0.00 7.77 -3.45
N THR A 35 -0.62 8.54 -2.55
CA THR A 35 -1.60 9.56 -2.96
C THR A 35 -0.97 10.75 -3.67
N ASN A 36 0.31 11.04 -3.39
CA ASN A 36 1.09 12.02 -4.14
C ASN A 36 1.97 11.39 -5.23
N SER A 37 2.66 12.22 -6.01
CA SER A 37 3.49 11.77 -7.14
C SER A 37 4.97 12.12 -7.03
N TYR A 38 5.42 12.65 -5.88
CA TYR A 38 6.80 13.17 -5.73
C TYR A 38 7.89 12.12 -5.97
N HIS A 39 7.58 10.86 -5.71
CA HIS A 39 8.55 9.76 -5.79
C HIS A 39 8.27 8.77 -6.91
N THR A 40 7.36 9.07 -7.84
CA THR A 40 6.97 8.11 -8.89
C THR A 40 8.19 7.54 -9.63
N GLY A 41 8.28 6.22 -9.73
CA GLY A 41 9.40 5.49 -10.33
C GLY A 41 10.63 5.31 -9.44
N GLN A 42 10.67 5.94 -8.25
CA GLN A 42 11.78 5.76 -7.30
C GLN A 42 11.65 4.43 -6.54
N PRO A 43 12.77 3.80 -6.13
CA PRO A 43 12.73 2.66 -5.24
C PRO A 43 12.26 3.08 -3.83
N PRO A 44 11.90 2.12 -2.95
CA PRO A 44 11.65 2.42 -1.55
C PRO A 44 12.83 3.11 -0.89
N HIS A 45 12.59 3.84 0.19
CA HIS A 45 13.62 4.57 0.91
C HIS A 45 14.71 3.59 1.40
N PRO A 46 16.01 3.92 1.29
CA PRO A 46 17.10 3.01 1.65
C PRO A 46 17.02 2.47 3.09
N LEU A 47 16.54 3.28 4.03
CA LEU A 47 16.33 2.83 5.42
C LEU A 47 15.21 1.79 5.53
N SER A 48 14.13 1.93 4.76
CA SER A 48 13.05 0.94 4.71
C SER A 48 13.55 -0.36 4.08
N GLN A 49 14.33 -0.27 2.99
CA GLN A 49 14.99 -1.44 2.39
C GLN A 49 15.89 -2.15 3.39
N LYS A 50 16.72 -1.40 4.13
CA LYS A 50 17.60 -1.93 5.17
C LYS A 50 16.82 -2.68 6.24
N VAL A 51 15.76 -2.07 6.78
CA VAL A 51 14.93 -2.69 7.82
C VAL A 51 14.20 -3.93 7.30
N ALA A 52 13.63 -3.88 6.09
CA ALA A 52 13.00 -5.05 5.47
C ALA A 52 13.99 -6.21 5.33
N LYS A 53 15.19 -5.93 4.81
CA LYS A 53 16.23 -6.94 4.58
C LYS A 53 16.72 -7.57 5.89
N LEU A 54 16.83 -6.80 6.96
CA LEU A 54 17.14 -7.33 8.30
C LEU A 54 16.09 -8.32 8.82
N ASN A 55 14.86 -8.25 8.30
CA ASN A 55 13.77 -9.17 8.63
C ASN A 55 13.53 -10.22 7.52
N GLY A 56 14.48 -10.40 6.60
CA GLY A 56 14.39 -11.42 5.55
C GLY A 56 13.55 -11.05 4.33
N ILE A 57 13.07 -9.82 4.22
CA ILE A 57 12.21 -9.36 3.11
C ILE A 57 13.00 -8.39 2.22
N ASP A 58 13.00 -8.63 0.91
CA ASP A 58 13.58 -7.70 -0.06
C ASP A 58 12.50 -6.88 -0.78
N ILE A 59 12.55 -5.55 -0.61
CA ILE A 59 11.65 -4.59 -1.27
C ILE A 59 12.37 -3.72 -2.32
N CYS A 60 13.63 -3.99 -2.66
CA CYS A 60 14.44 -3.13 -3.53
C CYS A 60 13.90 -3.05 -4.97
N SER A 61 13.16 -4.06 -5.42
CA SER A 61 12.55 -4.15 -6.75
C SER A 61 11.26 -3.33 -6.87
N GLN A 62 10.60 -3.01 -5.76
CA GLN A 62 9.36 -2.23 -5.77
C GLN A 62 9.61 -0.82 -6.33
N ARG A 63 8.58 -0.21 -6.93
CA ARG A 63 8.68 1.14 -7.48
C ARG A 63 7.49 1.95 -7.02
N ALA A 64 7.78 3.14 -6.52
CA ALA A 64 6.75 4.05 -6.09
C ALA A 64 5.86 4.43 -7.27
N ARG A 65 4.55 4.35 -7.09
CA ARG A 65 3.55 4.75 -8.07
C ARG A 65 2.47 5.60 -7.45
N ARG A 66 1.77 6.37 -8.28
CA ARG A 66 0.61 7.14 -7.85
C ARG A 66 -0.61 6.21 -7.72
N PHE A 67 -1.40 6.42 -6.68
CA PHE A 67 -2.74 5.88 -6.54
C PHE A 67 -3.66 6.49 -7.60
N MET A 68 -4.44 5.64 -8.25
CA MET A 68 -5.36 6.03 -9.31
C MET A 68 -6.77 5.52 -9.00
N ALA A 69 -7.79 6.22 -9.50
CA ALA A 69 -9.18 5.80 -9.31
C ALA A 69 -9.44 4.39 -9.87
N SER A 70 -8.70 3.97 -10.91
CA SER A 70 -8.75 2.62 -11.48
C SER A 70 -8.24 1.53 -10.53
N ASP A 71 -7.51 1.86 -9.46
CA ASP A 71 -7.10 0.87 -8.45
C ASP A 71 -8.34 0.22 -7.79
N PHE A 72 -9.47 0.92 -7.70
CA PHE A 72 -10.74 0.35 -7.19
C PHE A 72 -11.35 -0.72 -8.10
N GLU A 73 -10.99 -0.74 -9.38
CA GLU A 73 -11.43 -1.74 -10.35
C GLU A 73 -10.53 -2.98 -10.32
N ILE A 74 -9.25 -2.81 -9.97
CA ILE A 74 -8.23 -3.86 -10.00
C ILE A 74 -8.16 -4.65 -8.69
N TYR A 75 -8.30 -3.96 -7.55
CA TYR A 75 -8.11 -4.55 -6.24
C TYR A 75 -9.43 -4.83 -5.52
N ASP A 76 -9.47 -5.93 -4.78
CA ASP A 76 -10.60 -6.29 -3.93
C ASP A 76 -10.59 -5.52 -2.60
N LYS A 77 -9.38 -5.20 -2.10
CA LYS A 77 -9.18 -4.51 -0.82
C LYS A 77 -8.03 -3.51 -0.92
N ILE A 78 -8.26 -2.30 -0.43
CA ILE A 78 -7.30 -1.20 -0.45
C ILE A 78 -7.16 -0.61 0.94
N TYR A 79 -6.03 -0.89 1.59
CA TYR A 79 -5.75 -0.34 2.92
C TYR A 79 -5.03 1.00 2.86
N ALA A 80 -5.60 2.01 3.49
CA ALA A 80 -4.94 3.27 3.79
C ALA A 80 -4.14 3.14 5.10
N LEU A 81 -2.93 3.69 5.13
CA LEU A 81 -2.05 3.62 6.30
C LEU A 81 -2.20 4.82 7.27
N ALA A 82 -3.10 5.76 6.97
CA ALA A 82 -3.47 6.88 7.83
C ALA A 82 -4.80 7.49 7.36
N GLY A 83 -5.50 8.21 8.26
CA GLY A 83 -6.80 8.82 7.97
C GLY A 83 -6.77 9.87 6.86
N ASP A 84 -5.75 10.74 6.88
CA ASP A 84 -5.52 11.76 5.84
C ASP A 84 -5.29 11.14 4.45
N VAL A 85 -4.64 9.98 4.40
CA VAL A 85 -4.46 9.20 3.16
C VAL A 85 -5.80 8.68 2.64
N LEU A 86 -6.68 8.18 3.53
CA LEU A 86 -8.00 7.70 3.14
C LEU A 86 -8.87 8.85 2.60
N ASP A 87 -8.83 10.01 3.23
CA ASP A 87 -9.51 11.22 2.76
C ASP A 87 -9.02 11.63 1.37
N GLU A 88 -7.70 11.58 1.15
CA GLU A 88 -7.13 11.92 -0.16
C GLU A 88 -7.47 10.87 -1.23
N MET A 89 -7.48 9.58 -0.88
CA MET A 89 -7.97 8.52 -1.79
C MET A 89 -9.41 8.78 -2.22
N ARG A 90 -10.29 9.20 -1.29
CA ARG A 90 -11.68 9.58 -1.59
C ARG A 90 -11.74 10.75 -2.57
N ARG A 91 -10.89 11.77 -2.41
CA ARG A 91 -10.80 12.91 -3.35
C ARG A 91 -10.28 12.50 -4.73
N ILE A 92 -9.29 11.62 -4.79
CA ILE A 92 -8.71 11.13 -6.06
C ILE A 92 -9.74 10.28 -6.82
N ALA A 93 -10.42 9.39 -6.12
CA ALA A 93 -11.35 8.43 -6.73
C ALA A 93 -12.72 9.03 -7.08
N LYS A 94 -13.17 10.07 -6.37
CA LYS A 94 -14.46 10.74 -6.59
C LYS A 94 -15.62 9.72 -6.64
N ASP A 95 -16.30 9.62 -7.77
CA ASP A 95 -17.41 8.71 -8.06
C ASP A 95 -17.00 7.24 -8.07
N LYS A 96 -15.70 6.93 -8.23
CA LYS A 96 -15.17 5.56 -8.17
C LYS A 96 -14.77 5.12 -6.76
N PHE A 97 -14.91 5.98 -5.75
CA PHE A 97 -14.57 5.60 -4.38
C PHE A 97 -15.54 4.53 -3.87
N ASP A 98 -15.01 3.35 -3.54
CA ASP A 98 -15.78 2.27 -2.95
C ASP A 98 -15.43 2.10 -1.45
N PRO A 99 -16.35 2.48 -0.53
CA PRO A 99 -16.11 2.36 0.90
C PRO A 99 -16.04 0.91 1.40
N LEU A 100 -16.55 -0.07 0.65
CA LEU A 100 -16.46 -1.48 1.02
C LEU A 100 -15.04 -2.03 0.77
N LYS A 101 -14.35 -1.45 -0.23
CA LYS A 101 -12.99 -1.83 -0.60
C LYS A 101 -11.92 -1.02 0.14
N ALA A 102 -12.21 0.21 0.56
CA ALA A 102 -11.23 1.09 1.22
C ALA A 102 -11.45 1.21 2.73
N SER A 103 -10.45 0.78 3.51
CA SER A 103 -10.46 0.86 4.98
C SER A 103 -9.07 1.23 5.53
N LEU A 104 -9.00 1.62 6.80
CA LEU A 104 -7.72 1.80 7.47
C LEU A 104 -7.14 0.43 7.83
N LEU A 105 -5.84 0.24 7.63
CA LEU A 105 -5.20 -1.03 8.02
C LEU A 105 -5.38 -1.33 9.53
N LEU A 106 -5.42 -0.29 10.36
CA LEU A 106 -5.60 -0.43 11.80
C LEU A 106 -6.99 -0.94 12.20
N GLU A 107 -8.01 -0.76 11.38
CA GLU A 107 -9.36 -1.24 11.66
C GLU A 107 -9.43 -2.79 11.67
N GLU A 108 -8.51 -3.47 10.98
CA GLU A 108 -8.41 -4.94 11.01
C GLU A 108 -7.95 -5.47 12.38
N LEU A 109 -7.22 -4.65 13.16
CA LEU A 109 -6.76 -5.01 14.51
C LEU A 109 -7.67 -4.44 15.60
N TYR A 110 -8.23 -3.25 15.35
CA TYR A 110 -9.11 -2.54 16.28
C TYR A 110 -10.34 -2.03 15.53
N PRO A 111 -11.36 -2.88 15.34
CA PRO A 111 -12.61 -2.46 14.71
C PRO A 111 -13.26 -1.37 15.55
N GLY A 112 -13.61 -0.25 14.91
CA GLY A 112 -14.33 0.88 15.49
C GLY A 112 -15.77 0.95 15.04
#